data_AF-A0A353FG35-F1
#
_entry.id   AF-A0A353FG35-F1
#
_cell.length_a   1.000
_cell.length_b   1.000
_cell.length_c   1.000
_cell.angle_alpha   90.00
_cell.angle_beta   90.00
_cell.angle_gamma   90.00
#
_symmetry.space_group_name_H-M   'P 1'
#
loop_
_entity.id
_entity.type
_entity.pdbx_description
1 polymer ?
#
loop_
_entity_poly.entity_id
_entity_poly.type
_entity_poly.pdbx_seq_one_letter_code
_entity_poly.pdbx_strand_id
1 'polypeptide(L)'
;MPVSLHDLQKQTQKKPANKEGKGFSIQKALSYEIGGKKLSDSFKESFYGEMALLLEAGMNIKSALDLMGEQQKKEKHKKLLADIVYQLTRGGRFSEVLRDQGRFSAYEHFSVKIGEETGNLGEVLKRLSTYYGNKIQQRRALIGALTYPGIIMITALLAVTFMLTYMVPLFKDIFLRMGGQLPALTQMIINLSEGFGTLLLLGGLLIGGLLLVHFLYRQREGYKKIFYGIVLRIPIAGSMLLKTHTLNMVQSMSLLVSSRVPLTEALELSHRMVRFYPISSSMEKIRAMILQGSSLNEGLAKFSIYPARLVTLVKVGEESNQLELIFKKLGVQMEEELQHRAKMLGNALEPLIIIFLGFLVALILVAMYLPMFQLSTSFGF
;
A
#
# COMPACT_ATOMS: atom_id res chain seq x y z
N MET A 1 8.30 18.19 -68.80
CA MET A 1 9.19 18.85 -67.83
C MET A 1 9.60 17.79 -66.81
N PRO A 2 10.90 17.52 -66.60
CA PRO A 2 11.33 16.49 -65.67
C PRO A 2 11.22 17.02 -64.24
N VAL A 3 10.52 16.29 -63.38
CA VAL A 3 10.48 16.57 -61.95
C VAL A 3 11.88 16.38 -61.40
N SER A 4 12.44 17.44 -60.81
CA SER A 4 13.81 17.43 -60.32
C SER A 4 13.93 16.50 -59.08
N LEU A 5 15.02 15.74 -58.99
CA LEU A 5 15.36 14.89 -57.84
C LEU A 5 15.49 15.67 -56.51
N HIS A 6 15.44 17.00 -56.55
CA HIS A 6 15.49 17.87 -55.39
C HIS A 6 14.15 17.95 -54.63
N ASP A 7 13.03 17.64 -55.29
CA ASP A 7 11.69 17.69 -54.69
C ASP A 7 11.30 16.39 -53.96
N LEU A 8 11.97 15.27 -54.26
CA LEU A 8 11.77 13.99 -53.56
C LEU A 8 12.52 13.88 -52.23
N GLN A 9 13.48 14.76 -51.96
CA GLN A 9 14.25 14.75 -50.69
C GLN A 9 13.68 15.67 -49.60
N LYS A 10 12.67 16.49 -49.89
CA LYS A 10 12.02 17.35 -48.86
C LYS A 10 10.84 16.70 -48.14
N GLN A 11 10.43 15.48 -48.50
CA GLN A 11 9.35 14.75 -47.80
C GLN A 11 9.81 13.70 -46.78
N THR A 12 11.12 13.46 -46.62
CA THR A 12 11.66 12.38 -45.77
C THR A 12 12.31 12.84 -44.46
N GLN A 13 12.07 14.07 -44.01
CA GLN A 13 12.44 14.51 -42.66
C GLN A 13 11.22 15.00 -41.85
N LYS A 14 10.23 14.11 -41.65
CA LYS A 14 9.41 14.16 -40.44
C LYS A 14 9.94 13.11 -39.48
N LYS A 15 10.69 13.57 -38.47
CA LYS A 15 11.01 12.81 -37.25
C LYS A 15 9.75 12.04 -36.81
N PRO A 16 9.82 10.73 -36.53
CA PRO A 16 8.70 10.05 -35.93
C PRO A 16 8.44 10.72 -34.58
N ALA A 17 7.26 11.33 -34.46
CA ALA A 17 6.73 11.73 -33.18
C ALA A 17 6.63 10.44 -32.35
N ASN A 18 7.57 10.26 -31.43
CA ASN A 18 7.49 9.26 -30.39
C ASN A 18 6.29 9.62 -29.52
N LYS A 19 5.09 9.23 -29.97
CA LYS A 19 3.93 9.09 -29.10
C LYS A 19 4.25 7.88 -28.24
N GLU A 20 5.05 8.12 -27.21
CA GLU A 20 5.07 7.27 -26.03
C GLU A 20 3.60 7.10 -25.63
N GLY A 21 3.08 5.90 -25.87
CA GLY A 21 1.78 5.51 -25.39
C GLY A 21 1.74 5.91 -23.92
N LYS A 22 0.68 6.62 -23.54
CA LYS A 22 0.33 6.86 -22.14
C LYS A 22 0.01 5.50 -21.51
N GLY A 23 1.04 4.69 -21.27
CA GLY A 23 0.97 3.49 -20.48
C GLY A 23 0.51 3.95 -19.11
N PHE A 24 -0.73 3.60 -18.78
CA PHE A 24 -1.34 3.86 -17.50
C PHE A 24 -0.45 3.21 -16.43
N SER A 25 0.52 3.98 -15.93
CA SER A 25 1.43 3.52 -14.91
C SER A 25 0.61 3.43 -13.64
N ILE A 26 0.11 2.23 -13.33
CA ILE A 26 -0.67 1.91 -12.12
C ILE A 26 0.09 2.38 -10.87
N GLN A 27 1.44 2.41 -10.92
CA GLN A 27 2.30 3.00 -9.90
C GLN A 27 2.09 4.52 -9.70
N LYS A 28 1.88 5.30 -10.77
CA LYS A 28 1.54 6.74 -10.72
C LYS A 28 0.11 6.95 -10.22
N ALA A 29 -0.85 6.12 -10.64
CA ALA A 29 -2.24 6.20 -10.19
C ALA A 29 -2.38 5.86 -8.69
N LEU A 30 -1.65 4.84 -8.20
CA LEU A 30 -1.54 4.50 -6.78
C LEU A 30 -0.75 5.52 -5.95
N SER A 31 -0.12 6.52 -6.58
CA SER A 31 0.53 7.65 -5.92
C SER A 31 -0.31 8.93 -5.96
N TYR A 32 -1.52 8.88 -6.56
CA TYR A 32 -2.41 10.04 -6.60
C TYR A 32 -3.03 10.26 -5.21
N GLU A 33 -2.47 11.25 -4.53
CA GLU A 33 -2.86 11.71 -3.20
C GLU A 33 -4.31 12.21 -3.21
N ILE A 34 -5.25 11.37 -2.80
CA ILE A 34 -6.58 11.82 -2.37
C ILE A 34 -6.40 12.56 -1.04
N GLY A 35 -6.20 13.88 -1.13
CA GLY A 35 -6.10 14.81 0.00
C GLY A 35 -4.79 15.58 0.04
N GLY A 36 -4.80 16.80 -0.52
CA GLY A 36 -3.64 17.68 -0.71
C GLY A 36 -2.91 18.21 0.54
N LYS A 37 -3.04 17.58 1.71
CA LYS A 37 -2.40 17.99 2.96
C LYS A 37 -1.19 17.15 3.40
N LYS A 38 -0.94 15.97 2.81
CA LYS A 38 0.22 15.12 3.20
C LYS A 38 1.34 15.15 2.16
N LEU A 39 2.56 14.90 2.62
CA LEU A 39 3.75 14.70 1.79
C LEU A 39 3.94 13.21 1.50
N SER A 40 4.32 12.89 0.27
CA SER A 40 4.64 11.52 -0.13
C SER A 40 5.84 10.96 0.63
N ASP A 41 5.81 9.67 0.97
CA ASP A 41 6.91 8.99 1.67
C ASP A 41 8.24 9.10 0.89
N SER A 42 8.21 9.08 -0.45
CA SER A 42 9.41 9.24 -1.29
C SER A 42 10.02 10.65 -1.21
N PHE A 43 9.19 11.69 -1.13
CA PHE A 43 9.72 13.03 -0.88
C PHE A 43 10.39 13.12 0.49
N LYS A 44 9.79 12.49 1.52
CA LYS A 44 10.33 12.49 2.88
C LYS A 44 11.66 11.74 2.97
N GLU A 45 11.75 10.56 2.36
CA GLU A 45 13.00 9.80 2.26
C GLU A 45 14.14 10.65 1.69
N SER A 46 13.93 11.26 0.52
CA SER A 46 14.93 12.12 -0.12
C SER A 46 15.21 13.39 0.69
N PHE A 47 14.18 14.05 1.21
CA PHE A 47 14.31 15.25 2.04
C PHE A 47 15.20 15.00 3.25
N TYR A 48 14.93 13.93 4.01
CA TYR A 48 15.71 13.59 5.18
C TYR A 48 17.12 13.09 4.83
N GLY A 49 17.26 12.34 3.73
CA GLY A 49 18.55 11.83 3.28
C GLY A 49 19.50 12.93 2.80
N GLU A 50 19.00 13.84 1.97
CA GLU A 50 19.73 15.01 1.48
C GLU A 50 20.09 15.95 2.64
N MET A 51 19.14 16.27 3.53
CA MET A 51 19.45 17.07 4.72
C MET A 51 20.54 16.42 5.57
N ALA A 52 20.44 15.11 5.85
CA ALA A 52 21.46 14.40 6.63
C ALA A 52 22.84 14.50 5.98
N LEU A 53 22.94 14.27 4.67
CA LEU A 53 24.19 14.36 3.91
C LEU A 53 24.80 15.77 3.97
N LEU A 54 23.99 16.81 3.78
CA LEU A 54 24.46 18.19 3.77
C LEU A 54 24.90 18.65 5.17
N LEU A 55 24.19 18.23 6.22
CA LEU A 55 24.61 18.48 7.60
C LEU A 55 25.89 17.71 7.96
N GLU A 56 26.03 16.45 7.53
CA GLU A 56 27.26 15.66 7.68
C GLU A 56 28.44 16.33 6.95
N ALA A 57 28.18 17.02 5.83
CA ALA A 57 29.16 17.82 5.09
C ALA A 57 29.47 19.19 5.74
N GLY A 58 28.91 19.49 6.92
CA GLY A 58 29.17 20.72 7.68
C GLY A 58 28.33 21.93 7.28
N MET A 59 27.34 21.77 6.40
CA MET A 59 26.41 22.86 6.08
C MET A 59 25.46 23.12 7.25
N ASN A 60 25.07 24.38 7.45
CA ASN A 60 23.99 24.69 8.38
C ASN A 60 22.60 24.38 7.78
N ILE A 61 21.58 24.24 8.63
CA ILE A 61 20.20 23.87 8.25
C ILE A 61 19.64 24.79 7.16
N LYS A 62 19.84 26.11 7.29
CA LYS A 62 19.32 27.09 6.34
C LYS A 62 19.94 26.90 4.96
N SER A 63 21.27 26.86 4.88
CA SER A 63 22.00 26.68 3.63
C SER A 63 21.66 25.35 2.96
N ALA A 64 21.47 24.28 3.73
CA ALA A 64 21.04 22.99 3.20
C ALA A 64 19.64 23.06 2.58
N LEU A 65 18.67 23.68 3.27
CA LEU A 65 17.31 23.85 2.77
C LEU A 65 17.21 24.75 1.54
N ASP A 66 18.00 25.83 1.49
CA ASP A 66 18.10 26.73 0.32
C ASP A 66 18.58 25.93 -0.91
N LEU A 67 19.69 25.20 -0.77
CA LEU A 67 20.25 24.36 -1.83
C LEU A 67 19.25 23.29 -2.32
N MET A 68 18.58 22.61 -1.39
CA MET A 68 17.55 21.63 -1.74
C MET A 68 16.36 22.29 -2.46
N GLY A 69 15.99 23.50 -2.05
CA GLY A 69 14.91 24.29 -2.67
C GLY A 69 15.20 24.66 -4.12
N GLU A 70 16.44 24.98 -4.45
CA GLU A 70 16.89 25.26 -5.83
C GLU A 70 16.78 24.04 -6.74
N GLN A 71 17.04 22.84 -6.21
CA GLN A 71 17.01 21.59 -6.96
C GLN A 71 15.60 20.99 -7.11
N GLN A 72 14.59 21.52 -6.42
CA GLN A 72 13.22 20.99 -6.49
C GLN A 72 12.52 21.29 -7.82
N LYS A 73 12.10 20.23 -8.52
CA LYS A 73 11.29 20.34 -9.76
C LYS A 73 9.83 20.69 -9.51
N LYS A 74 9.28 20.33 -8.33
CA LYS A 74 7.87 20.52 -8.00
C LYS A 74 7.67 21.82 -7.23
N GLU A 75 6.87 22.72 -7.79
CA GLU A 75 6.56 24.02 -7.19
C GLU A 75 5.98 23.91 -5.75
N LYS A 76 5.16 22.89 -5.49
CA LYS A 76 4.62 22.60 -4.15
C LYS A 76 5.72 22.35 -3.09
N HIS A 77 6.81 21.70 -3.48
CA HIS A 77 7.93 21.39 -2.59
C HIS A 77 8.86 22.58 -2.44
N LYS A 78 9.12 23.31 -3.53
CA LYS A 78 9.90 24.55 -3.50
C LYS A 78 9.29 25.58 -2.53
N LYS A 79 7.97 25.80 -2.61
CA LYS A 79 7.24 26.67 -1.68
C LYS A 79 7.31 26.20 -0.23
N LEU A 80 7.22 24.89 0.01
CA LEU A 80 7.35 24.33 1.36
C LEU A 80 8.74 24.61 1.96
N LEU A 81 9.81 24.37 1.19
CA LEU A 81 11.17 24.59 1.67
C LEU A 81 11.45 26.08 1.90
N ALA A 82 10.98 26.95 1.01
CA ALA A 82 11.10 28.40 1.17
C ALA A 82 10.38 28.90 2.43
N ASP A 83 9.19 28.38 2.74
CA ASP A 83 8.45 28.76 3.95
C ASP A 83 9.16 28.27 5.22
N ILE A 84 9.73 27.05 5.20
CA ILE A 84 10.55 26.54 6.31
C ILE A 84 11.77 27.44 6.53
N VAL A 85 12.50 27.81 5.47
CA VAL A 85 13.65 28.73 5.55
C VAL A 85 13.24 30.09 6.11
N TYR A 86 12.12 30.64 5.64
CA TYR A 86 11.60 31.92 6.12
C TYR A 86 11.34 31.89 7.64
N GLN A 87 10.69 30.85 8.15
CA GLN A 87 10.41 30.73 9.58
C GLN A 87 11.66 30.46 10.43
N LEU A 88 12.62 29.67 9.92
CA LEU A 88 13.92 29.48 10.56
C LEU A 88 14.70 30.79 10.69
N THR A 89 14.66 31.63 9.66
CA THR A 89 15.35 32.94 9.66
C THR A 89 14.77 33.90 10.72
N ARG A 90 13.53 33.67 11.15
CA ARG A 90 12.88 34.41 12.23
C ARG A 90 13.19 33.87 13.63
N GLY A 91 14.10 32.90 13.75
CA GLY A 91 14.53 32.31 15.02
C GLY A 91 13.71 31.10 15.46
N GLY A 92 12.87 30.54 14.59
CA GLY A 92 12.16 29.29 14.88
C GLY A 92 13.13 28.11 15.03
N ARG A 93 12.85 27.18 15.96
CA ARG A 93 13.52 25.87 16.01
C ARG A 93 13.04 25.01 14.84
N PHE A 94 13.92 24.22 14.25
CA PHE A 94 13.60 23.42 13.06
C PHE A 94 12.46 22.44 13.33
N SER A 95 12.48 21.77 14.49
CA SER A 95 11.39 20.88 14.90
C SER A 95 10.03 21.59 14.93
N GLU A 96 9.94 22.75 15.57
CA GLU A 96 8.72 23.53 15.71
C GLU A 96 8.22 24.03 14.34
N VAL A 97 9.12 24.51 13.49
CA VAL A 97 8.79 24.93 12.11
C VAL A 97 8.20 23.76 11.31
N LEU A 98 8.79 22.55 11.40
CA LEU A 98 8.24 21.37 10.74
C LEU A 98 6.85 20.99 11.26
N ARG A 99 6.60 21.13 12.56
CA ARG A 99 5.27 20.88 13.14
C ARG A 99 4.24 21.84 12.57
N ASP A 100 4.55 23.13 12.52
CA ASP A 100 3.62 24.20 12.17
C ASP A 100 3.21 24.15 10.69
N GLN A 101 4.02 23.51 9.83
CA GLN A 101 3.63 23.20 8.45
C GLN A 101 2.40 22.28 8.34
N GLY A 102 2.08 21.50 9.38
CA GLY A 102 0.95 20.55 9.39
C GLY A 102 1.05 19.40 8.37
N ARG A 103 2.20 19.28 7.68
CA ARG A 103 2.48 18.28 6.64
C ARG A 103 3.36 17.13 7.14
N PHE A 104 4.05 17.36 8.26
CA PHE A 104 4.87 16.38 8.95
C PHE A 104 4.06 15.74 10.08
N SER A 105 4.38 14.49 10.38
CA SER A 105 3.81 13.72 11.47
C SER A 105 4.39 14.19 12.80
N ALA A 106 3.65 13.96 13.89
CA ALA A 106 4.14 14.22 15.24
C ALA A 106 5.50 13.54 15.50
N TYR A 107 5.69 12.34 14.96
CA TYR A 107 6.93 11.60 15.10
C TYR A 107 8.15 12.29 14.44
N GLU A 108 7.97 12.84 13.23
CA GLU A 108 9.03 13.60 12.56
C GLU A 108 9.41 14.83 13.38
N HIS A 109 8.40 15.53 13.93
CA HIS A 109 8.61 16.66 14.84
C HIS A 109 9.41 16.25 16.07
N PHE A 110 8.98 15.23 16.82
CA PHE A 110 9.67 14.80 18.03
C PHE A 110 11.08 14.28 17.76
N SER A 111 11.27 13.49 16.70
CA SER A 111 12.59 12.99 16.35
C SER A 111 13.55 14.13 16.05
N VAL A 112 13.14 15.07 15.21
CA VAL A 112 13.94 16.27 14.90
C VAL A 112 14.21 17.09 16.16
N LYS A 113 13.21 17.25 17.04
CA LYS A 113 13.37 17.96 18.32
C LYS A 113 14.47 17.34 19.19
N ILE A 114 14.45 16.02 19.35
CA ILE A 114 15.48 15.28 20.09
C ILE A 114 16.84 15.46 19.41
N GLY A 115 16.89 15.39 18.08
CA GLY A 115 18.12 15.64 17.32
C GLY A 115 18.69 17.05 17.53
N GLU A 116 17.83 18.07 17.61
CA GLU A 116 18.23 19.45 17.92
C GLU A 116 18.73 19.58 19.37
N GLU A 117 18.02 19.01 20.33
CA GLU A 117 18.36 19.11 21.77
C GLU A 117 19.63 18.32 22.12
N THR A 118 19.88 17.20 21.45
CA THR A 118 21.06 16.34 21.66
C THR A 118 22.26 16.68 20.79
N GLY A 119 22.11 17.63 19.86
CA GLY A 119 23.15 18.00 18.89
C GLY A 119 23.43 16.91 17.83
N ASN A 120 22.60 15.88 17.73
CA ASN A 120 22.79 14.74 16.83
C ASN A 120 21.75 14.71 15.70
N LEU A 121 21.38 15.89 15.19
CA LEU A 121 20.35 16.04 14.18
C LEU A 121 20.66 15.27 12.88
N GLY A 122 21.92 15.24 12.44
CA GLY A 122 22.35 14.52 11.24
C GLY A 122 22.01 13.02 11.30
N GLU A 123 22.34 12.36 12.42
CA GLU A 123 22.04 10.93 12.60
C GLU A 123 20.53 10.67 12.65
N VAL A 124 19.76 11.54 13.33
CA VAL A 124 18.30 11.43 13.38
C VAL A 124 17.70 11.53 11.97
N LEU A 125 18.12 12.48 11.16
CA LEU A 125 17.63 12.66 9.79
C LEU A 125 18.00 11.45 8.92
N LYS A 126 19.21 10.91 9.06
CA LYS A 126 19.62 9.67 8.37
C LYS A 126 18.73 8.49 8.71
N ARG A 127 18.37 8.35 9.99
CA ARG A 127 17.47 7.30 10.45
C ARG A 127 16.04 7.51 9.96
N LEU A 128 15.55 8.76 9.91
CA LEU A 128 14.27 9.10 9.28
C LEU A 128 14.24 8.73 7.80
N SER A 129 15.31 9.03 7.06
CA SER A 129 15.44 8.64 5.66
C SER A 129 15.37 7.11 5.49
N THR A 130 16.14 6.37 6.30
CA THR A 130 16.14 4.90 6.31
C THR A 130 14.74 4.33 6.59
N TYR A 131 14.04 4.89 7.58
CA TYR A 131 12.68 4.49 7.92
C TYR A 131 11.71 4.66 6.75
N TYR A 132 11.71 5.81 6.08
CA TYR A 132 10.86 6.04 4.91
C TYR A 132 11.27 5.16 3.72
N GLY A 133 12.57 4.92 3.52
CA GLY A 133 13.09 3.98 2.53
C GLY A 133 12.55 2.56 2.73
N ASN A 134 12.60 2.05 3.96
CA ASN A 134 12.04 0.73 4.32
C ASN A 134 10.52 0.68 4.08
N LYS A 135 9.79 1.73 4.49
CA LYS A 135 8.35 1.84 4.24
C LYS A 135 7.98 1.82 2.76
N ILE A 136 8.78 2.48 1.91
CA ILE A 136 8.62 2.46 0.45
C ILE A 136 8.88 1.06 -0.10
N GLN A 137 9.94 0.39 0.35
CA GLN A 137 10.27 -0.98 -0.06
C GLN A 137 9.17 -1.97 0.33
N GLN A 138 8.67 -1.92 1.57
CA GLN A 138 7.54 -2.73 2.02
C GLN A 138 6.31 -2.53 1.14
N ARG A 139 5.96 -1.28 0.86
CA ARG A 139 4.83 -0.95 -0.02
C ARG A 139 5.06 -1.47 -1.44
N ARG A 140 6.27 -1.33 -1.99
CA ARG A 140 6.62 -1.83 -3.33
C ARG A 140 6.53 -3.35 -3.40
N ALA A 141 7.00 -4.07 -2.38
CA ALA A 141 6.90 -5.52 -2.32
C ALA A 141 5.43 -5.99 -2.33
N LEU A 142 4.59 -5.36 -1.50
CA LEU A 142 3.15 -5.65 -1.45
C LEU A 142 2.43 -5.37 -2.77
N ILE A 143 2.66 -4.18 -3.35
CA ILE A 143 2.03 -3.80 -4.63
C ILE A 143 2.55 -4.67 -5.76
N GLY A 144 3.86 -4.95 -5.80
CA GLY A 144 4.49 -5.79 -6.81
C GLY A 144 3.88 -7.18 -6.85
N ALA A 145 3.70 -7.82 -5.68
CA ALA A 145 3.08 -9.13 -5.57
C ALA A 145 1.62 -9.18 -6.06
N LEU A 146 0.89 -8.06 -5.97
CA LEU A 146 -0.53 -7.99 -6.36
C LEU A 146 -0.77 -7.45 -7.77
N THR A 147 0.23 -6.80 -8.38
CA THR A 147 0.06 -6.14 -9.68
C THR A 147 -0.26 -7.16 -10.78
N TYR A 148 0.47 -8.26 -10.85
CA TYR A 148 0.26 -9.29 -11.87
C TYR A 148 -1.10 -10.00 -11.72
N PRO A 149 -1.47 -10.54 -10.53
CA PRO A 149 -2.81 -11.04 -10.28
C PRO A 149 -3.92 -10.04 -10.63
N GLY A 150 -3.72 -8.76 -10.31
CA GLY A 150 -4.67 -7.70 -10.63
C GLY A 150 -4.93 -7.52 -12.12
N ILE A 151 -3.88 -7.55 -12.95
CA ILE A 151 -4.00 -7.41 -14.41
C ILE A 151 -4.76 -8.60 -15.00
N ILE A 152 -4.43 -9.82 -14.59
CA ILE A 152 -5.13 -11.04 -15.07
C ILE A 152 -6.59 -10.99 -14.65
N MET A 153 -6.89 -10.66 -13.39
CA MET A 153 -8.26 -10.57 -12.90
C MET A 153 -9.08 -9.54 -13.67
N ILE A 154 -8.52 -8.36 -13.97
CA ILE A 154 -9.20 -7.34 -14.79
C ILE A 154 -9.46 -7.87 -16.20
N THR A 155 -8.46 -8.48 -16.83
CA THR A 155 -8.56 -9.02 -18.20
C THR A 155 -9.58 -10.16 -18.27
N ALA A 156 -9.55 -11.06 -17.29
CA ALA A 156 -10.51 -12.15 -17.13
C ALA A 156 -11.93 -11.62 -16.94
N LEU A 157 -12.12 -10.64 -16.06
CA LEU A 157 -13.43 -10.04 -15.81
C LEU A 157 -13.99 -9.40 -17.08
N LEU A 158 -13.16 -8.70 -17.86
CA LEU A 158 -13.55 -8.14 -19.16
C LEU A 158 -13.96 -9.23 -20.15
N ALA A 159 -13.16 -10.30 -20.28
CA ALA A 159 -13.45 -11.42 -21.17
C ALA A 159 -14.75 -12.15 -20.80
N VAL A 160 -14.96 -12.44 -19.51
CA VAL A 160 -16.17 -13.10 -19.00
C VAL A 160 -17.40 -12.20 -19.18
N THR A 161 -17.27 -10.91 -18.88
CA THR A 161 -18.36 -9.95 -19.10
C THR A 161 -18.75 -9.92 -20.57
N PHE A 162 -17.78 -9.85 -21.49
CA PHE A 162 -18.02 -9.88 -22.93
C PHE A 162 -18.70 -11.20 -23.36
N MET A 163 -18.22 -12.35 -22.86
CA MET A 163 -18.83 -13.65 -23.16
C MET A 163 -20.29 -13.72 -22.70
N LEU A 164 -20.58 -13.33 -21.46
CA LEU A 164 -21.93 -13.41 -20.92
C LEU A 164 -22.88 -12.41 -21.58
N THR A 165 -22.44 -11.17 -21.82
CA THR A 165 -23.33 -10.10 -22.33
C THR A 165 -23.52 -10.10 -23.84
N TYR A 166 -22.55 -10.58 -24.61
CA TYR A 166 -22.62 -10.61 -26.08
C TYR A 166 -22.66 -12.02 -26.65
N MET A 167 -21.74 -12.89 -26.23
CA MET A 167 -21.64 -14.22 -26.85
C MET A 167 -22.82 -15.14 -26.47
N VAL A 168 -23.16 -15.23 -25.19
CA VAL A 168 -24.24 -16.12 -24.73
C VAL A 168 -25.60 -15.76 -25.35
N PRO A 169 -26.04 -14.48 -25.41
CA PRO A 169 -27.29 -14.10 -26.05
C PRO A 169 -27.32 -14.40 -27.56
N LEU A 170 -26.20 -14.17 -28.26
CA LEU A 170 -26.09 -14.48 -29.69
C LEU A 170 -26.41 -15.96 -29.97
N PHE A 171 -25.88 -16.87 -29.14
CA PHE A 171 -26.17 -18.29 -29.29
C PHE A 171 -27.59 -18.65 -28.85
N LYS A 172 -28.12 -18.03 -27.79
CA LYS A 172 -29.53 -18.19 -27.38
C LYS A 172 -30.47 -17.90 -28.54
N ASP A 173 -30.27 -16.80 -29.26
CA ASP A 173 -31.12 -16.40 -30.40
C ASP A 173 -31.05 -17.40 -31.55
N ILE A 174 -29.86 -17.96 -31.82
CA ILE A 174 -29.68 -19.02 -32.84
C ILE A 174 -30.47 -20.26 -32.44
N PHE A 175 -30.37 -20.69 -31.18
CA PHE A 175 -31.06 -21.90 -30.69
C PHE A 175 -32.58 -21.77 -30.72
N LEU A 176 -33.12 -20.62 -30.28
CA LEU A 176 -34.56 -20.38 -30.30
C LEU A 176 -35.12 -20.41 -31.73
N ARG A 177 -34.36 -19.92 -32.72
CA ARG A 177 -34.74 -19.98 -34.15
C ARG A 177 -34.71 -21.41 -34.71
N MET A 178 -33.89 -22.29 -34.15
CA MET A 178 -33.81 -23.70 -34.55
C MET A 178 -34.86 -24.59 -33.86
N GLY A 179 -35.73 -24.02 -33.01
CA GLY A 179 -36.85 -24.74 -32.38
C GLY A 179 -36.45 -25.70 -31.25
N GLY A 180 -35.21 -25.63 -30.76
CA GLY A 180 -34.72 -26.47 -29.67
C GLY A 180 -35.01 -25.89 -28.28
N GLN A 181 -35.21 -26.76 -27.28
CA GLN A 181 -35.19 -26.37 -25.88
C GLN A 181 -33.73 -26.28 -25.40
N LEU A 182 -33.41 -25.25 -24.61
CA LEU A 182 -32.07 -25.05 -24.09
C LEU A 182 -31.77 -26.05 -22.96
N PRO A 183 -30.58 -26.69 -22.95
CA PRO A 183 -30.11 -27.50 -21.83
C PRO A 183 -30.12 -26.72 -20.52
N ALA A 184 -30.36 -27.42 -19.41
CA ALA A 184 -30.41 -26.82 -18.06
C ALA A 184 -29.15 -26.01 -17.71
N LEU A 185 -27.97 -26.48 -18.13
CA LEU A 185 -26.69 -25.78 -17.91
C LEU A 185 -26.63 -24.44 -18.66
N THR A 186 -27.08 -24.41 -19.93
CA THR A 186 -27.13 -23.21 -20.76
C THR A 186 -28.16 -22.22 -20.21
N GLN A 187 -29.32 -22.71 -19.77
CA GLN A 187 -30.36 -21.89 -19.15
C GLN A 187 -29.87 -21.23 -17.85
N MET A 188 -29.13 -21.96 -17.01
CA MET A 188 -28.54 -21.40 -15.78
C MET A 188 -27.57 -20.25 -16.07
N ILE A 189 -26.73 -20.38 -17.10
CA ILE A 189 -25.77 -19.33 -17.49
C ILE A 189 -26.46 -18.13 -18.11
N ILE A 190 -27.53 -18.34 -18.89
CA ILE A 190 -28.36 -17.25 -19.43
C ILE A 190 -29.01 -16.48 -18.28
N ASN A 191 -29.61 -17.18 -17.30
CA ASN A 191 -30.21 -16.53 -16.14
C ASN A 191 -29.18 -15.73 -15.32
N LEU A 192 -27.97 -16.26 -15.17
CA LEU A 192 -26.86 -15.55 -14.54
C LEU A 192 -26.42 -14.32 -15.35
N SER A 193 -26.41 -14.42 -16.68
CA SER A 193 -26.07 -13.31 -17.58
C SER A 193 -27.12 -12.18 -17.53
N GLU A 194 -28.41 -12.53 -17.61
CA GLU A 194 -29.52 -11.56 -17.53
C GLU A 194 -29.54 -10.85 -16.16
N GLY A 195 -29.18 -11.56 -15.09
CA GLY A 195 -29.00 -10.99 -13.74
C GLY A 195 -27.65 -10.28 -13.52
N PHE A 196 -26.67 -10.43 -14.41
CA PHE A 196 -25.29 -9.98 -14.18
C PHE A 196 -25.19 -8.46 -14.04
N GLY A 197 -25.91 -7.71 -14.89
CA GLY A 197 -25.95 -6.24 -14.80
C GLY A 197 -26.53 -5.75 -13.48
N THR A 198 -27.62 -6.37 -13.02
CA THR A 198 -28.26 -6.06 -11.73
C THR A 198 -27.40 -6.49 -10.55
N LEU A 199 -26.73 -7.65 -10.62
CA LEU A 199 -25.78 -8.14 -9.62
C LEU A 199 -24.57 -7.22 -9.47
N LEU A 200 -24.03 -6.70 -10.59
CA LEU A 200 -22.95 -5.72 -10.57
C LEU A 200 -23.40 -4.40 -9.93
N LEU A 201 -24.61 -3.92 -10.24
CA LEU A 201 -25.17 -2.73 -9.60
C LEU A 201 -25.40 -2.95 -8.10
N LEU A 202 -26.02 -4.07 -7.71
CA LEU A 202 -26.29 -4.41 -6.31
C LEU A 202 -24.98 -4.58 -5.52
N GLY A 203 -24.00 -5.27 -6.10
CA GLY A 203 -22.66 -5.43 -5.53
C GLY A 203 -21.91 -4.11 -5.41
N GLY A 204 -21.98 -3.26 -6.43
CA GLY A 204 -21.42 -1.91 -6.40
C GLY A 204 -22.06 -1.03 -5.31
N LEU A 205 -23.38 -1.12 -5.15
CA LEU A 205 -24.13 -0.39 -4.13
C LEU A 205 -23.82 -0.92 -2.72
N LEU A 206 -23.64 -2.24 -2.56
CA LEU A 206 -23.23 -2.87 -1.31
C LEU A 206 -21.81 -2.48 -0.91
N ILE A 207 -20.86 -2.51 -1.86
CA ILE A 207 -19.49 -2.04 -1.64
C ILE A 207 -19.48 -0.55 -1.32
N GLY A 208 -20.24 0.27 -2.07
CA GLY A 208 -20.40 1.69 -1.82
C GLY A 208 -20.97 1.99 -0.44
N GLY A 209 -21.99 1.24 -0.01
CA GLY A 209 -22.57 1.32 1.32
C GLY A 209 -21.58 0.94 2.42
N LEU A 210 -20.83 -0.16 2.25
CA LEU A 210 -19.77 -0.57 3.17
C LEU A 210 -18.67 0.48 3.28
N LEU A 211 -18.25 1.08 2.16
CA LEU A 211 -17.26 2.16 2.13
C LEU A 211 -17.77 3.42 2.81
N LEU A 212 -19.05 3.77 2.62
CA LEU A 212 -19.69 4.91 3.26
C LEU A 212 -19.76 4.72 4.79
N VAL A 213 -20.23 3.55 5.24
CA VAL A 213 -20.25 3.18 6.67
C VAL A 213 -18.83 3.21 7.23
N HIS A 214 -17.85 2.65 6.52
CA HIS A 214 -16.46 2.71 6.93
C HIS A 214 -15.98 4.17 7.07
N PHE A 215 -16.25 5.03 6.08
CA PHE A 215 -15.80 6.42 6.12
C PHE A 215 -16.45 7.24 7.24
N LEU A 216 -17.74 7.02 7.50
CA LEU A 216 -18.51 7.70 8.55
C LEU A 216 -18.09 7.23 9.95
N TYR A 217 -17.86 5.93 10.14
CA TYR A 217 -17.65 5.35 11.47
C TYR A 217 -16.18 5.03 11.78
N ARG A 218 -15.23 5.16 10.85
CA ARG A 218 -13.79 4.85 11.06
C ARG A 218 -13.13 5.56 12.25
N GLN A 219 -13.67 6.69 12.70
CA GLN A 219 -13.12 7.41 13.85
C GLN A 219 -13.65 6.90 15.19
N ARG A 220 -14.79 6.19 15.21
CA ARG A 220 -15.41 5.65 16.43
C ARG A 220 -14.66 4.42 16.92
N GLU A 221 -14.34 4.38 18.22
CA GLU A 221 -13.58 3.26 18.80
C GLU A 221 -14.33 1.92 18.74
N GLY A 222 -15.64 1.92 19.00
CA GLY A 222 -16.48 0.72 18.90
C GLY A 222 -16.45 0.09 17.51
N TYR A 223 -16.51 0.92 16.46
CA TYR A 223 -16.39 0.46 15.08
C TYR A 223 -15.02 -0.14 14.80
N LYS A 224 -13.93 0.50 15.24
CA LYS A 224 -12.57 -0.02 15.07
C LYS A 224 -12.45 -1.41 15.69
N LYS A 225 -12.93 -1.61 16.92
CA LYS A 225 -12.83 -2.90 17.61
C LYS A 225 -13.54 -4.03 16.84
N ILE A 226 -14.76 -3.78 16.37
CA ILE A 226 -15.55 -4.76 15.59
C ILE A 226 -14.88 -5.01 14.23
N PHE A 227 -14.56 -3.92 13.51
CA PHE A 227 -13.96 -3.98 12.18
C PHE A 227 -12.65 -4.76 12.19
N TYR A 228 -11.71 -4.44 13.08
CA TYR A 228 -10.45 -5.15 13.17
C TYR A 228 -10.62 -6.58 13.71
N GLY A 229 -11.63 -6.85 14.54
CA GLY A 229 -11.99 -8.22 14.94
C GLY A 229 -12.42 -9.09 13.76
N ILE A 230 -13.09 -8.52 12.75
CA ILE A 230 -13.48 -9.22 11.51
C ILE A 230 -12.28 -9.33 10.57
N VAL A 231 -11.57 -8.23 10.32
CA VAL A 231 -10.44 -8.18 9.37
C VAL A 231 -9.32 -9.13 9.78
N LEU A 232 -9.04 -9.27 11.08
CA LEU A 232 -8.01 -10.19 11.58
C LEU A 232 -8.38 -11.67 11.40
N ARG A 233 -9.66 -12.01 11.20
CA ARG A 233 -10.11 -13.38 10.92
C ARG A 233 -9.99 -13.77 9.45
N ILE A 234 -9.79 -12.80 8.56
CA ILE A 234 -9.60 -13.10 7.14
C ILE A 234 -8.26 -13.83 7.00
N PRO A 235 -8.25 -15.10 6.55
CA PRO A 235 -7.02 -15.85 6.39
C PRO A 235 -6.11 -15.13 5.40
N ILE A 236 -4.80 -15.22 5.62
CA ILE A 236 -3.75 -14.55 4.84
C ILE A 236 -3.75 -13.01 4.99
N ALA A 237 -4.85 -12.32 4.67
CA ALA A 237 -4.90 -10.86 4.68
C ALA A 237 -4.80 -10.29 6.10
N GLY A 238 -5.51 -10.87 7.08
CA GLY A 238 -5.48 -10.44 8.47
C GLY A 238 -4.10 -10.60 9.11
N SER A 239 -3.45 -11.74 8.85
CA SER A 239 -2.10 -12.01 9.36
C SER A 239 -1.04 -11.13 8.69
N MET A 240 -1.19 -10.83 7.39
CA MET A 240 -0.33 -9.90 6.66
C MET A 240 -0.46 -8.48 7.19
N LEU A 241 -1.69 -8.01 7.43
CA LEU A 241 -1.96 -6.69 7.96
C LEU A 241 -1.37 -6.53 9.37
N LEU A 242 -1.58 -7.53 10.24
CA LEU A 242 -1.01 -7.53 11.58
C LEU A 242 0.52 -7.50 11.53
N LYS A 243 1.16 -8.39 10.75
CA LYS A 243 2.62 -8.42 10.57
C LYS A 243 3.17 -7.08 10.08
N THR A 244 2.51 -6.46 9.12
CA THR A 244 2.90 -5.14 8.58
C THR A 244 2.87 -4.08 9.67
N HIS A 245 1.81 -4.03 10.48
CA HIS A 245 1.70 -3.03 11.54
C HIS A 245 2.61 -3.32 12.74
N THR A 246 2.87 -4.59 13.06
CA THR A 246 3.87 -4.97 14.06
C THR A 246 5.28 -4.61 13.59
N LEU A 247 5.62 -4.79 12.30
CA LEU A 247 6.88 -4.33 11.73
C LEU A 247 7.03 -2.80 11.85
N ASN A 248 6.00 -2.04 11.49
CA ASN A 248 6.01 -0.59 11.66
C ASN A 248 6.24 -0.17 13.13
N MET A 249 5.61 -0.87 14.08
CA MET A 249 5.85 -0.65 15.51
C MET A 249 7.31 -0.93 15.88
N VAL A 250 7.86 -2.08 15.47
CA VAL A 250 9.25 -2.47 15.75
C VAL A 250 10.24 -1.46 15.15
N GLN A 251 10.02 -1.01 13.92
CA GLN A 251 10.86 0.01 13.28
C GLN A 251 10.75 1.36 14.01
N SER A 252 9.54 1.75 14.43
CA SER A 252 9.33 2.97 15.21
C SER A 252 10.04 2.89 16.57
N MET A 253 9.94 1.76 17.27
CA MET A 253 10.63 1.53 18.55
C MET A 253 12.15 1.48 18.37
N SER A 254 12.66 0.78 17.35
CA SER A 254 14.09 0.75 17.03
C SER A 254 14.64 2.16 16.86
N LEU A 255 13.89 3.00 16.18
CA LEU A 255 14.28 4.35 15.86
C LEU A 255 14.29 5.26 17.10
N LEU A 256 13.21 5.23 17.89
CA LEU A 256 13.08 6.04 19.10
C LEU A 256 14.08 5.62 20.19
N VAL A 257 14.22 4.31 20.44
CA VAL A 257 15.15 3.80 21.46
C VAL A 257 16.60 4.11 21.07
N SER A 258 16.96 3.96 19.80
CA SER A 258 18.29 4.36 19.33
C SER A 258 18.56 5.86 19.43
N SER A 259 17.54 6.71 19.30
CA SER A 259 17.65 8.15 19.53
C SER A 259 17.67 8.51 21.03
N ARG A 260 17.88 7.51 21.90
CA ARG A 260 17.93 7.63 23.38
C ARG A 260 16.65 8.21 23.98
N VAL A 261 15.53 8.05 23.29
CA VAL A 261 14.22 8.43 23.83
C VAL A 261 13.86 7.47 24.96
N PRO A 262 13.44 7.97 26.14
CA PRO A 262 12.98 7.11 27.23
C PRO A 262 11.89 6.14 26.77
N LEU A 263 11.93 4.89 27.23
CA LEU A 263 11.05 3.83 26.71
C LEU A 263 9.55 4.17 26.80
N THR A 264 9.12 4.79 27.90
CA THR A 264 7.71 5.19 28.11
C THR A 264 7.27 6.29 27.15
N GLU A 265 8.16 7.20 26.78
CA GLU A 265 7.94 8.22 25.75
C GLU A 265 7.98 7.60 24.35
N ALA A 266 8.91 6.67 24.11
CA ALA A 266 8.99 5.93 22.85
C ALA A 266 7.69 5.16 22.56
N LEU A 267 7.07 4.54 23.57
CA LEU A 267 5.77 3.88 23.45
C LEU A 267 4.63 4.85 23.12
N GLU A 268 4.60 6.01 23.76
CA GLU A 268 3.59 7.06 23.48
C GLU A 268 3.70 7.58 22.05
N LEU A 269 4.93 7.85 21.59
CA LEU A 269 5.19 8.32 20.24
C LEU A 269 4.87 7.25 19.19
N SER A 270 5.30 6.00 19.43
CA SER A 270 5.04 4.88 18.51
C SER A 270 3.54 4.53 18.45
N HIS A 271 2.79 4.68 19.55
CA HIS A 271 1.33 4.58 19.57
C HIS A 271 0.67 5.59 18.60
N ARG A 272 1.16 6.84 18.56
CA ARG A 272 0.66 7.89 17.65
C ARG A 272 1.03 7.63 16.19
N MET A 273 2.13 6.92 15.94
CA MET A 273 2.58 6.56 14.59
C MET A 273 1.78 5.40 14.02
N VAL A 274 1.64 4.32 14.79
CA VAL A 274 0.99 3.09 14.34
C VAL A 274 -0.52 3.21 14.59
N ARG A 275 -1.23 3.85 13.65
CA ARG A 275 -2.69 4.07 13.73
C ARG A 275 -3.54 2.80 13.58
N PHE A 276 -2.93 1.62 13.62
CA PHE A 276 -3.62 0.34 13.57
C PHE A 276 -4.12 -0.01 14.97
N TYR A 277 -5.44 0.03 15.16
CA TYR A 277 -6.06 -0.01 16.49
C TYR A 277 -5.59 -1.14 17.41
N PRO A 278 -5.45 -2.41 16.95
CA PRO A 278 -4.96 -3.48 17.82
C PRO A 278 -3.59 -3.19 18.44
N ILE A 279 -2.65 -2.66 17.64
CA ILE A 279 -1.29 -2.32 18.08
C ILE A 279 -1.29 -1.00 18.86
N SER A 280 -2.02 0.01 18.38
CA SER A 280 -2.14 1.30 19.06
C SER A 280 -2.70 1.14 20.48
N SER A 281 -3.81 0.41 20.64
CA SER A 281 -4.45 0.18 21.95
C SER A 281 -3.59 -0.69 22.88
N SER A 282 -2.88 -1.69 22.36
CA SER A 282 -1.98 -2.49 23.19
C SER A 282 -0.79 -1.67 23.69
N MET A 283 -0.19 -0.82 22.84
CA MET A 283 0.94 0.03 23.23
C MET A 283 0.59 1.01 24.36
N GLU A 284 -0.58 1.64 24.29
CA GLU A 284 -1.05 2.55 25.34
C GLU A 284 -1.20 1.82 26.69
N LYS A 285 -1.77 0.62 26.66
CA LYS A 285 -1.92 -0.23 27.85
C LYS A 285 -0.57 -0.73 28.37
N ILE A 286 0.34 -1.12 27.49
CA ILE A 286 1.70 -1.55 27.85
C ILE A 286 2.45 -0.41 28.52
N ARG A 287 2.35 0.81 27.98
CA ARG A 287 2.92 2.02 28.58
C ARG A 287 2.39 2.23 30.00
N ALA A 288 1.07 2.09 30.21
CA ALA A 288 0.47 2.20 31.55
C ALA A 288 0.99 1.13 32.52
N MET A 289 1.23 -0.10 32.06
CA MET A 289 1.81 -1.17 32.88
C MET A 289 3.27 -0.90 33.25
N ILE A 290 4.07 -0.37 32.31
CA ILE A 290 5.47 -0.01 32.59
C ILE A 290 5.56 1.14 33.60
N LEU A 291 4.66 2.12 33.51
CA LEU A 291 4.54 3.18 34.53
C LEU A 291 4.17 2.64 35.92
N GLN A 292 3.58 1.45 36.00
CA GLN A 292 3.25 0.74 37.23
C GLN A 292 4.35 -0.24 37.68
N GLY A 293 5.47 -0.33 36.94
CA GLY A 293 6.63 -1.16 37.29
C GLY A 293 6.73 -2.51 36.57
N SER A 294 5.83 -2.85 35.65
CA SER A 294 6.00 -4.04 34.80
C SER A 294 7.09 -3.83 33.75
N SER A 295 7.74 -4.91 33.34
CA SER A 295 8.68 -4.90 32.22
C SER A 295 7.95 -4.85 30.86
N LEU A 296 8.67 -4.44 29.82
CA LEU A 296 8.14 -4.37 28.45
C LEU A 296 7.72 -5.74 27.93
N ASN A 297 8.53 -6.78 28.21
CA ASN A 297 8.19 -8.15 27.80
C ASN A 297 6.87 -8.64 28.40
N GLU A 298 6.59 -8.35 29.67
CA GLU A 298 5.37 -8.73 30.40
C GLU A 298 4.17 -8.02 29.79
N GLY A 299 4.32 -6.72 29.50
CA GLY A 299 3.32 -5.94 28.79
C GLY A 299 2.99 -6.55 27.43
N LEU A 300 4.00 -6.87 26.62
CA LEU A 300 3.80 -7.49 25.30
C LEU A 300 3.17 -8.89 25.42
N ALA A 301 3.57 -9.69 26.40
CA ALA A 301 3.06 -11.05 26.61
C ALA A 301 1.56 -11.11 26.90
N LYS A 302 0.96 -10.03 27.45
CA LYS A 302 -0.49 -9.97 27.71
C LYS A 302 -1.36 -9.90 26.45
N PHE A 303 -0.78 -9.60 25.28
CA PHE A 303 -1.53 -9.47 24.04
C PHE A 303 -1.14 -10.54 23.02
N SER A 304 -2.11 -11.37 22.63
CA SER A 304 -1.93 -12.47 21.65
C SER A 304 -1.59 -12.02 20.23
N ILE A 305 -1.66 -10.71 19.95
CA ILE A 305 -1.31 -10.13 18.64
C ILE A 305 0.20 -10.08 18.40
N TYR A 306 1.01 -10.18 19.46
CA TYR A 306 2.47 -10.16 19.35
C TYR A 306 3.02 -11.58 19.16
N PRO A 307 3.89 -11.80 18.17
CA PRO A 307 4.53 -13.10 17.99
C PRO A 307 5.39 -13.45 19.21
N ALA A 308 5.35 -14.72 19.65
CA ALA A 308 6.15 -15.19 20.78
C ALA A 308 7.64 -14.85 20.64
N ARG A 309 8.20 -15.03 19.43
CA ARG A 309 9.59 -14.66 19.11
C ARG A 309 9.91 -13.19 19.40
N LEU A 310 8.98 -12.27 19.13
CA LEU A 310 9.16 -10.84 19.42
C LEU A 310 9.24 -10.63 20.94
N VAL A 311 8.31 -11.22 21.69
CA VAL A 311 8.27 -11.12 23.16
C VAL A 311 9.56 -11.67 23.79
N THR A 312 10.01 -12.85 23.34
CA THR A 312 11.24 -13.49 23.83
C THR A 312 12.48 -12.65 23.54
N LEU A 313 12.62 -12.11 22.33
CA LEU A 313 13.80 -11.30 21.99
C LEU A 313 13.79 -9.96 22.74
N VAL A 314 12.62 -9.34 22.93
CA VAL A 314 12.50 -8.14 23.75
C VAL A 314 12.88 -8.42 25.20
N LYS A 315 12.49 -9.56 25.77
CA LYS A 315 12.96 -10.00 27.11
C LYS A 315 14.48 -10.01 27.19
N VAL A 316 15.15 -10.67 26.23
CA VAL A 316 16.62 -10.73 26.20
C VAL A 316 17.23 -9.33 26.08
N GLY A 317 16.64 -8.47 25.23
CA GLY A 317 17.10 -7.09 25.07
C GLY A 317 16.91 -6.23 26.32
N GLU A 318 15.84 -6.46 27.07
CA GLU A 318 15.55 -5.76 28.32
C GLU A 318 16.51 -6.20 29.43
N GLU A 319 16.69 -7.52 29.62
CA GLU A 319 17.61 -8.09 30.63
C GLU A 319 19.08 -7.74 30.37
N SER A 320 19.47 -7.61 29.10
CA SER A 320 20.85 -7.24 28.71
C SER A 320 21.05 -5.75 28.47
N ASN A 321 20.02 -4.93 28.62
CA ASN A 321 20.01 -3.49 28.27
C ASN A 321 20.44 -3.22 26.80
N GLN A 322 20.06 -4.11 25.89
CA GLN A 322 20.35 -4.05 24.44
C GLN A 322 19.08 -3.94 23.58
N LEU A 323 18.04 -3.27 24.09
CA LEU A 323 16.77 -3.08 23.36
C LEU A 323 16.97 -2.43 21.98
N GLU A 324 17.90 -1.47 21.86
CA GLU A 324 18.27 -0.85 20.58
C GLU A 324 18.69 -1.91 19.54
N LEU A 325 19.63 -2.79 19.91
CA LEU A 325 20.13 -3.84 19.02
C LEU A 325 19.03 -4.83 18.66
N ILE A 326 18.21 -5.22 19.63
CA ILE A 326 17.12 -6.18 19.45
C ILE A 326 16.05 -5.63 18.51
N PHE A 327 15.56 -4.40 18.71
CA PHE A 327 14.56 -3.81 17.83
C PHE A 327 15.09 -3.62 16.41
N LYS A 328 16.37 -3.24 16.26
CA LYS A 328 17.01 -3.13 14.94
C LYS A 328 17.05 -4.48 14.22
N LYS A 329 17.51 -5.54 14.90
CA LYS A 329 17.55 -6.90 14.33
C LYS A 329 16.17 -7.46 14.02
N LEU A 330 15.20 -7.26 14.92
CA LEU A 330 13.80 -7.64 14.70
C LEU A 330 13.23 -6.94 13.47
N GLY A 331 13.50 -5.64 13.30
CA GLY A 331 13.04 -4.86 12.15
C GLY A 331 13.50 -5.47 10.83
N VAL A 332 14.79 -5.76 10.70
CA VAL A 332 15.37 -6.37 9.49
C VAL A 332 14.77 -7.75 9.23
N GLN A 333 14.73 -8.63 10.24
CA GLN A 333 14.22 -9.99 10.08
C GLN A 333 12.73 -10.04 9.74
N MET A 334 11.92 -9.17 10.35
CA MET A 334 10.49 -9.09 10.07
C MET A 334 10.22 -8.48 8.69
N GLU A 335 11.07 -7.56 8.24
CA GLU A 335 10.99 -7.00 6.88
C GLU A 335 11.30 -8.05 5.82
N GLU A 336 12.37 -8.84 6.00
CA GLU A 336 12.68 -9.99 5.14
C GLU A 336 11.55 -11.02 5.12
N GLU A 337 11.00 -11.38 6.29
CA GLU A 337 9.87 -12.32 6.37
C GLU A 337 8.63 -11.78 5.65
N LEU A 338 8.35 -10.48 5.77
CA LEU A 338 7.22 -9.83 5.13
C LEU A 338 7.38 -9.82 3.60
N GLN A 339 8.57 -9.50 3.10
CA GLN A 339 8.89 -9.53 1.67
C GLN A 339 8.76 -10.95 1.10
N HIS A 340 9.30 -11.94 1.80
CA HIS A 340 9.19 -13.34 1.39
C HIS A 340 7.73 -13.81 1.35
N ARG A 341 6.93 -13.49 2.39
CA ARG A 341 5.50 -13.81 2.41
C ARG A 341 4.73 -13.10 1.28
N ALA A 342 5.00 -11.82 1.05
CA ALA A 342 4.36 -11.09 -0.06
C ALA A 342 4.62 -11.79 -1.40
N LYS A 343 5.86 -12.20 -1.66
CA LYS A 343 6.24 -12.93 -2.88
C LYS A 343 5.53 -14.28 -2.99
N MET A 344 5.49 -15.06 -1.91
CA MET A 344 4.80 -16.35 -1.89
C MET A 344 3.29 -16.21 -2.14
N LEU A 345 2.66 -15.18 -1.60
CA LEU A 345 1.25 -14.90 -1.86
C LEU A 345 1.00 -14.56 -3.33
N GLY A 346 1.85 -13.72 -3.94
CA GLY A 346 1.76 -13.43 -5.36
C GLY A 346 1.86 -14.70 -6.22
N ASN A 347 2.86 -15.53 -5.94
CA ASN A 347 3.12 -16.77 -6.68
C ASN A 347 2.01 -17.82 -6.49
N ALA A 348 1.39 -17.90 -5.32
CA ALA A 348 0.31 -18.86 -5.05
C ALA A 348 -1.03 -18.44 -5.68
N LEU A 349 -1.27 -17.12 -5.81
CA LEU A 349 -2.49 -16.60 -6.44
C LEU A 349 -2.55 -16.92 -7.94
N GLU A 350 -1.41 -16.95 -8.63
CA GLU A 350 -1.35 -17.14 -10.07
C GLU A 350 -1.94 -18.50 -10.53
N PRO A 351 -1.50 -19.67 -10.03
CA PRO A 351 -2.11 -20.96 -10.40
C PRO A 351 -3.59 -21.03 -10.06
N LEU A 352 -4.01 -20.47 -8.91
CA LEU A 352 -5.41 -20.47 -8.50
C LEU A 352 -6.28 -19.67 -9.47
N ILE A 353 -5.81 -18.51 -9.91
CA ILE A 353 -6.52 -17.68 -10.90
C ILE A 353 -6.61 -18.41 -12.23
N ILE A 354 -5.53 -19.05 -12.69
CA ILE A 354 -5.53 -19.80 -13.96
C ILE A 354 -6.50 -20.98 -13.91
N ILE A 355 -6.49 -21.77 -12.84
CA ILE A 355 -7.40 -22.91 -12.67
C ILE A 355 -8.85 -22.43 -12.64
N PHE A 356 -9.14 -21.38 -11.85
CA PHE A 356 -10.47 -20.80 -11.75
C PHE A 356 -10.95 -20.27 -13.10
N LEU A 357 -10.11 -19.53 -13.83
CA LEU A 357 -10.46 -18.97 -15.12
C LEU A 357 -10.63 -20.05 -16.18
N GLY A 358 -9.74 -21.05 -16.21
CA GLY A 358 -9.84 -22.19 -17.11
C GLY A 358 -11.13 -22.97 -16.90
N PHE A 359 -11.49 -23.23 -15.64
CA PHE A 359 -12.77 -23.86 -15.29
C PHE A 359 -13.96 -23.02 -15.77
N LEU A 360 -13.93 -21.71 -15.52
CA LEU A 360 -15.01 -20.80 -15.89
C LEU A 360 -15.18 -20.70 -17.41
N VAL A 361 -14.09 -20.56 -18.16
CA VAL A 361 -14.13 -20.54 -19.64
C VAL A 361 -14.61 -21.88 -20.18
N ALA A 362 -14.12 -23.01 -19.65
CA ALA A 362 -14.58 -24.34 -20.06
C ALA A 362 -16.09 -24.52 -19.82
N LEU A 363 -16.60 -24.07 -18.67
CA LEU A 363 -18.02 -24.12 -18.33
C LEU A 363 -18.87 -23.30 -19.32
N ILE A 364 -18.41 -22.11 -19.72
CA ILE A 364 -19.07 -21.29 -20.74
C ILE A 364 -19.05 -22.00 -22.10
N LEU A 365 -17.90 -22.53 -22.52
CA LEU A 365 -17.78 -23.24 -23.80
C LEU A 365 -18.71 -24.45 -23.86
N VAL A 366 -18.72 -25.30 -22.82
CA VAL A 366 -19.62 -26.45 -22.76
C VAL A 366 -21.07 -26.00 -22.86
N ALA A 367 -21.46 -24.95 -22.13
CA ALA A 367 -22.83 -24.44 -22.21
C ALA A 367 -23.22 -23.89 -23.58
N MET A 368 -22.26 -23.37 -24.35
CA MET A 368 -22.49 -22.87 -25.71
C MET A 368 -22.53 -23.99 -26.74
N TYR A 369 -21.70 -25.04 -26.59
CA TYR A 369 -21.60 -26.14 -27.57
C TYR A 369 -22.57 -27.31 -27.30
N LEU A 370 -22.94 -27.55 -26.04
CA LEU A 370 -23.84 -28.65 -25.68
C LEU A 370 -25.18 -28.62 -26.46
N PRO A 371 -25.84 -27.47 -26.65
CA PRO A 371 -27.07 -27.46 -27.43
C PRO A 371 -26.82 -27.64 -28.94
N MET A 372 -25.64 -27.30 -29.48
CA MET A 372 -25.28 -27.61 -30.88
C MET A 372 -25.20 -29.13 -31.09
N PHE A 373 -24.61 -29.86 -30.15
CA PHE A 373 -24.55 -31.31 -30.19
C PHE A 373 -25.94 -31.95 -30.15
N GLN A 374 -26.85 -31.43 -29.30
CA GLN A 374 -28.21 -31.97 -29.20
C GLN A 374 -29.03 -31.77 -30.47
N LEU A 375 -28.88 -30.62 -31.14
CA LEU A 375 -29.53 -30.38 -32.43
C LEU A 375 -28.94 -31.27 -33.54
N SER A 376 -27.62 -31.49 -33.54
CA SER A 376 -27.00 -32.43 -34.49
C SER A 376 -27.57 -33.84 -34.35
N THR A 377 -27.85 -34.30 -33.13
CA THR A 377 -28.48 -35.61 -32.90
C THR A 377 -29.97 -35.65 -33.22
N SER A 378 -30.68 -34.52 -33.23
CA SER A 378 -32.10 -34.47 -33.61
C SER A 378 -32.33 -34.34 -35.12
N PHE A 379 -31.34 -33.83 -35.86
CA PHE A 379 -31.38 -33.67 -37.32
C PHE A 379 -30.57 -34.72 -38.08
N GLY A 380 -29.86 -35.61 -37.40
CA GLY A 380 -29.25 -36.82 -37.98
C GLY A 380 -30.22 -37.99 -37.94
N PHE A 381 -30.30 -38.73 -39.04
CA PHE A 381 -30.79 -40.12 -39.06
C PHE A 381 -30.09 -40.98 -38.00
#